data_AF-J0CXB5-F1
#
_entry.id   AF-J0CXB5-F1
#
_cell.length_a   1.000
_cell.length_b   1.000
_cell.length_c   1.000
_cell.angle_alpha   90.00
_cell.angle_beta   90.00
_cell.angle_gamma   90.00
#
_symmetry.space_group_name_H-M   'P 1'
#
loop_
_entity.id
_entity.type
_entity.pdbx_description
1 polymer ?
#
loop_
_entity_poly.entity_id
_entity_poly.type
_entity_poly.pdbx_seq_one_letter_code
_entity_poly.pdbx_strand_id
1 'polypeptide(L)'
;MIPELNHYEHAAPTQVQLDWVDLPTVDLSLAATREGREELARTLRAAMQEHGFFSVINHGLTPEEARRMFDIADVPFSQVAEDVKVQYVADIKGTGSYEGYKLRQYWHISGGVRDQIEHYNVNRDVEKREHPPALQPFLPEIARFARFNHERVLHALLRLFARGMGLPEETFVDMHKFDAVGETSGNYPREDGDEEKTKSVWLKGHTDIGTVTILWSQPVSALQILAKDGTWRWVRHVPNGLVINAGDALEFLSGGFYKATIHRVVQPPEDQRKQTRLGLFYFCSTDDNVRLEPLVANPEYEKRFEVAPTMEQWRKGVTRAYGRTKLIKQDESGRIEKETIAGVLVRHFN
;
A
#
# COMPACT_ATOMS: atom_id res chain seq x y z
N MET A 1 3.98 -31.65 -2.99
CA MET A 1 4.65 -31.43 -1.68
C MET A 1 4.77 -29.93 -1.51
N ILE A 2 4.46 -29.39 -0.33
CA ILE A 2 4.70 -27.96 -0.06
C ILE A 2 6.21 -27.82 0.21
N PRO A 3 6.95 -26.87 -0.41
CA PRO A 3 8.38 -26.75 -0.16
C PRO A 3 8.64 -26.18 1.25
N GLU A 4 9.58 -26.78 1.97
CA GLU A 4 9.98 -26.31 3.30
C GLU A 4 10.63 -24.92 3.23
N LEU A 5 10.38 -24.10 4.25
CA LEU A 5 11.04 -22.81 4.47
C LEU A 5 11.32 -22.66 5.96
N ASN A 6 12.37 -21.91 6.29
CA ASN A 6 12.56 -21.39 7.64
C ASN A 6 11.45 -20.37 7.95
N HIS A 7 11.00 -20.33 9.19
CA HIS A 7 10.01 -19.33 9.61
C HIS A 7 10.64 -17.94 9.73
N TYR A 8 9.92 -16.92 9.28
CA TYR A 8 10.29 -15.53 9.51
C TYR A 8 9.98 -15.15 10.96
N GLU A 9 11.03 -14.85 11.75
CA GLU A 9 10.87 -14.43 13.14
C GLU A 9 10.46 -12.96 13.22
N HIS A 10 9.17 -12.71 13.46
CA HIS A 10 8.68 -11.36 13.76
C HIS A 10 9.24 -10.85 15.10
N ALA A 11 9.67 -9.60 15.10
CA ALA A 11 10.00 -8.88 16.34
C ALA A 11 8.80 -8.80 17.31
N ALA A 12 9.08 -8.66 18.61
CA ALA A 12 8.04 -8.39 19.58
C ALA A 12 7.38 -7.00 19.35
N PRO A 13 6.09 -6.81 19.65
CA PRO A 13 5.46 -5.48 19.67
C PRO A 13 6.18 -4.53 20.63
N THR A 14 6.35 -3.27 20.22
CA THR A 14 7.01 -2.25 21.03
C THR A 14 6.32 -2.07 22.39
N GLN A 15 7.12 -1.85 23.42
CA GLN A 15 6.69 -1.46 24.77
C GLN A 15 6.76 0.05 24.97
N VAL A 16 7.25 0.81 23.98
CA VAL A 16 7.30 2.28 24.02
C VAL A 16 5.89 2.84 23.80
N GLN A 17 5.48 3.76 24.68
CA GLN A 17 4.22 4.48 24.51
C GLN A 17 4.36 5.51 23.37
N LEU A 18 3.64 5.28 22.27
CA LEU A 18 3.57 6.15 21.10
C LEU A 18 2.22 6.88 21.03
N ASP A 19 2.15 7.97 20.24
CA ASP A 19 0.88 8.65 19.93
C ASP A 19 0.12 7.85 18.86
N TRP A 20 -0.68 6.89 19.30
CA TRP A 20 -1.41 5.96 18.43
C TRP A 20 -2.63 6.64 17.81
N VAL A 21 -2.89 6.38 16.52
CA VAL A 21 -4.22 6.61 15.96
C VAL A 21 -5.17 5.50 16.42
N ASP A 22 -6.36 5.89 16.87
CA ASP A 22 -7.46 4.98 17.20
C ASP A 22 -8.20 4.57 15.92
N LEU A 23 -7.66 3.59 15.20
CA LEU A 23 -8.27 3.07 13.97
C LEU A 23 -9.39 2.07 14.31
N PRO A 24 -10.62 2.27 13.79
CA PRO A 24 -11.68 1.28 13.91
C PRO A 24 -11.24 -0.08 13.38
N THR A 25 -11.49 -1.14 14.15
CA THR A 25 -11.23 -2.52 13.75
C THR A 25 -12.53 -3.18 13.28
N VAL A 26 -12.47 -3.80 12.11
CA VAL A 26 -13.60 -4.37 11.38
C VAL A 26 -13.47 -5.89 11.35
N ASP A 27 -14.49 -6.58 11.83
CA ASP A 27 -14.65 -8.02 11.60
C ASP A 27 -15.25 -8.24 10.20
N LEU A 28 -14.44 -8.72 9.25
CA LEU A 28 -14.89 -8.93 7.88
C LEU A 28 -15.86 -10.11 7.74
N SER A 29 -15.89 -11.04 8.69
CA SER A 29 -16.80 -12.21 8.65
C SER A 29 -18.27 -11.79 8.73
N LEU A 30 -18.56 -10.65 9.36
CA LEU A 30 -19.90 -10.06 9.42
C LEU A 30 -20.45 -9.67 8.03
N ALA A 31 -19.59 -9.48 7.02
CA ALA A 31 -20.02 -9.20 5.65
C ALA A 31 -20.83 -10.35 5.00
N ALA A 32 -20.86 -11.54 5.61
CA ALA A 32 -21.68 -12.66 5.15
C ALA A 32 -23.19 -12.37 5.18
N THR A 33 -23.68 -11.60 6.17
CA THR A 33 -25.11 -11.26 6.31
C THR A 33 -25.43 -9.89 5.71
N ARG A 34 -26.70 -9.65 5.39
CA ARG A 34 -27.13 -8.34 4.86
C ARG A 34 -26.93 -7.25 5.90
N GLU A 35 -27.33 -7.56 7.13
CA GLU A 35 -27.33 -6.71 8.31
C GLU A 35 -25.90 -6.34 8.71
N GLY A 36 -25.00 -7.33 8.71
CA GLY A 36 -23.58 -7.10 8.93
C GLY A 36 -22.97 -6.22 7.83
N ARG A 37 -23.35 -6.39 6.55
CA ARG A 37 -22.96 -5.43 5.49
C ARG A 37 -23.54 -4.02 5.69
N GLU A 38 -24.68 -3.84 6.39
CA GLU A 38 -25.26 -2.52 6.70
C GLU A 38 -24.50 -1.84 7.84
N GLU A 39 -24.12 -2.60 8.85
CA GLU A 39 -23.26 -2.14 9.93
C GLU A 39 -21.86 -1.79 9.43
N LEU A 40 -21.19 -2.73 8.76
CA LEU A 40 -19.83 -2.54 8.24
C LEU A 40 -19.76 -1.37 7.26
N ALA A 41 -20.72 -1.19 6.35
CA ALA A 41 -20.69 -0.05 5.42
C ALA A 41 -20.77 1.31 6.14
N ARG A 42 -21.50 1.40 7.27
CA ARG A 42 -21.52 2.62 8.12
C ARG A 42 -20.19 2.82 8.85
N THR A 43 -19.63 1.76 9.44
CA THR A 43 -18.35 1.80 10.16
C THR A 43 -17.19 2.17 9.22
N LEU A 44 -17.10 1.54 8.05
CA LEU A 44 -16.10 1.86 7.02
C LEU A 44 -16.27 3.29 6.51
N ARG A 45 -17.50 3.74 6.27
CA ARG A 45 -17.75 5.13 5.86
C ARG A 45 -17.22 6.12 6.89
N ALA A 46 -17.49 5.90 8.18
CA ALA A 46 -16.98 6.77 9.25
C ALA A 46 -15.44 6.72 9.33
N ALA A 47 -14.85 5.53 9.36
CA ALA A 47 -13.39 5.34 9.45
C ALA A 47 -12.65 5.97 8.26
N MET A 48 -13.17 5.80 7.04
CA MET A 48 -12.58 6.38 5.83
C MET A 48 -12.76 7.89 5.74
N GLN A 49 -13.85 8.44 6.27
CA GLN A 49 -14.05 9.89 6.34
C GLN A 49 -13.23 10.55 7.46
N GLU A 50 -12.86 9.81 8.53
CA GLU A 50 -12.07 10.33 9.65
C GLU A 50 -10.56 10.15 9.46
N HIS A 51 -10.12 8.93 9.15
CA HIS A 51 -8.70 8.57 9.08
C HIS A 51 -8.23 8.19 7.68
N GLY A 52 -9.14 7.83 6.76
CA GLY A 52 -8.80 7.19 5.48
C GLY A 52 -8.11 5.83 5.63
N PHE A 53 -8.12 5.29 6.85
CA PHE A 53 -7.47 4.07 7.32
C PHE A 53 -8.43 3.32 8.27
N PHE A 54 -8.35 2.00 8.29
CA PHE A 54 -8.97 1.15 9.31
C PHE A 54 -8.25 -0.19 9.41
N SER A 55 -8.54 -0.97 10.45
CA SER A 55 -8.00 -2.32 10.63
C SER A 55 -9.05 -3.37 10.30
N VAL A 56 -8.64 -4.55 9.81
CA VAL A 56 -9.51 -5.69 9.52
C VAL A 56 -9.02 -6.93 10.23
N ILE A 57 -9.93 -7.69 10.83
CA ILE A 57 -9.73 -9.02 11.41
C ILE A 57 -10.72 -10.01 10.81
N ASN A 58 -10.53 -11.30 11.08
CA ASN A 58 -11.43 -12.39 10.65
C ASN A 58 -11.66 -12.41 9.12
N HIS A 59 -10.62 -12.03 8.36
CA HIS A 59 -10.62 -12.00 6.89
C HIS A 59 -10.67 -13.40 6.24
N GLY A 60 -10.33 -14.45 6.99
CA GLY A 60 -10.48 -15.85 6.58
C GLY A 60 -9.20 -16.66 6.42
N LEU A 61 -8.01 -16.09 6.70
CA LEU A 61 -6.78 -16.87 6.89
C LEU A 61 -6.46 -17.00 8.38
N THR A 62 -5.94 -18.16 8.75
CA THR A 62 -5.39 -18.44 10.07
C THR A 62 -4.06 -17.69 10.31
N PRO A 63 -3.65 -17.48 11.57
CA PRO A 63 -2.32 -16.97 11.88
C PRO A 63 -1.19 -17.80 11.27
N GLU A 64 -1.39 -19.11 11.09
CA GLU A 64 -0.43 -20.06 10.52
C GLU A 64 -0.24 -19.82 9.01
N GLU A 65 -1.35 -19.66 8.27
CA GLU A 65 -1.36 -19.32 6.85
C GLU A 65 -0.77 -17.92 6.60
N ALA A 66 -1.06 -16.96 7.48
CA ALA A 66 -0.48 -15.62 7.42
C ALA A 66 1.05 -15.66 7.63
N ARG A 67 1.53 -16.40 8.64
CA ARG A 67 2.98 -16.57 8.88
C ARG A 67 3.68 -17.24 7.70
N ARG A 68 3.09 -18.30 7.13
CA ARG A 68 3.62 -18.96 5.91
C ARG A 68 3.84 -17.98 4.75
N MET A 69 2.98 -16.97 4.61
CA MET A 69 3.16 -15.95 3.57
C MET A 69 4.23 -14.91 3.91
N PHE A 70 4.51 -14.64 5.19
CA PHE A 70 5.72 -13.90 5.59
C PHE A 70 7.00 -14.70 5.36
N ASP A 71 7.01 -16.01 5.64
CA ASP A 71 8.13 -16.91 5.33
C ASP A 71 8.49 -16.83 3.83
N ILE A 72 7.48 -16.87 2.96
CA ILE A 72 7.65 -16.74 1.49
C ILE A 72 8.07 -15.32 1.10
N ALA A 73 7.54 -14.29 1.76
CA ALA A 73 7.88 -12.89 1.48
C ALA A 73 9.33 -12.53 1.86
N ASP A 74 9.97 -13.29 2.75
CA ASP A 74 11.38 -13.11 3.11
C ASP A 74 12.35 -13.69 2.06
N VAL A 75 11.94 -14.74 1.32
CA VAL A 75 12.78 -15.47 0.33
C VAL A 75 13.52 -14.56 -0.68
N PRO A 76 12.90 -13.53 -1.30
CA PRO A 76 13.61 -12.62 -2.21
C PRO A 76 14.76 -11.85 -1.57
N PHE A 77 14.75 -11.71 -0.24
CA PHE A 77 15.73 -10.89 0.48
C PHE A 77 16.79 -11.73 1.19
N SER A 78 16.40 -12.86 1.80
CA SER A 78 17.29 -13.73 2.58
C SER A 78 17.92 -14.88 1.79
N GLN A 79 17.32 -15.29 0.67
CA GLN A 79 17.76 -16.47 -0.11
C GLN A 79 18.19 -16.17 -1.55
N VAL A 80 18.05 -14.92 -2.02
CA VAL A 80 18.54 -14.49 -3.35
C VAL A 80 19.79 -13.65 -3.18
N ALA A 81 20.92 -14.11 -3.75
CA ALA A 81 22.18 -13.39 -3.71
C ALA A 81 22.12 -12.08 -4.54
N GLU A 82 22.87 -11.05 -4.11
CA GLU A 82 22.86 -9.70 -4.71
C GLU A 82 23.15 -9.69 -6.22
N ASP A 83 24.07 -10.54 -6.68
CA ASP A 83 24.44 -10.72 -8.10
C ASP A 83 23.37 -11.45 -8.93
N VAL A 84 22.43 -12.12 -8.26
CA VAL A 84 21.20 -12.65 -8.87
C VAL A 84 20.11 -11.58 -8.85
N LYS A 85 19.94 -10.81 -7.75
CA LYS A 85 18.91 -9.76 -7.64
C LYS A 85 18.96 -8.76 -8.80
N VAL A 86 20.15 -8.35 -9.25
CA VAL A 86 20.32 -7.39 -10.36
C VAL A 86 19.68 -7.85 -11.68
N GLN A 87 19.54 -9.15 -11.91
CA GLN A 87 18.93 -9.72 -13.13
C GLN A 87 17.40 -9.56 -13.14
N TYR A 88 16.79 -9.47 -11.95
CA TYR A 88 15.34 -9.39 -11.75
C TYR A 88 14.88 -7.96 -11.38
N VAL A 89 15.71 -6.94 -11.61
CA VAL A 89 15.36 -5.53 -11.38
C VAL A 89 14.18 -5.09 -12.26
N ALA A 90 13.33 -4.24 -11.71
CA ALA A 90 12.21 -3.61 -12.40
C ALA A 90 12.68 -2.38 -13.21
N ASP A 91 12.33 -2.30 -14.50
CA ASP A 91 12.51 -1.08 -15.30
C ASP A 91 11.41 -0.06 -15.00
N ILE A 92 11.45 0.46 -13.78
CA ILE A 92 10.47 1.42 -13.24
C ILE A 92 10.41 2.70 -14.08
N LYS A 93 11.50 3.11 -14.74
CA LYS A 93 11.52 4.33 -15.55
C LYS A 93 10.92 4.13 -16.93
N GLY A 94 11.34 3.09 -17.66
CA GLY A 94 10.80 2.83 -19.00
C GLY A 94 9.36 2.34 -18.93
N THR A 95 9.07 1.34 -18.09
CA THR A 95 7.74 0.72 -18.02
C THR A 95 6.72 1.48 -17.17
N GLY A 96 7.17 2.20 -16.12
CA GLY A 96 6.27 2.73 -15.09
C GLY A 96 5.72 1.65 -14.15
N SER A 97 6.43 0.52 -14.02
CA SER A 97 6.08 -0.65 -13.23
C SER A 97 7.11 -0.94 -12.14
N TYR A 98 6.70 -1.39 -10.97
CA TYR A 98 7.64 -1.90 -9.95
C TYR A 98 7.88 -3.42 -10.02
N GLU A 99 7.34 -4.13 -11.02
CA GLU A 99 7.40 -5.60 -11.15
C GLU A 99 8.84 -6.15 -11.23
N GLY A 100 9.25 -6.93 -10.21
CA GLY A 100 10.64 -7.32 -9.95
C GLY A 100 11.24 -6.62 -8.72
N TYR A 101 12.57 -6.51 -8.66
CA TYR A 101 13.26 -5.77 -7.59
C TYR A 101 13.24 -4.26 -7.83
N LYS A 102 12.96 -3.51 -6.76
CA LYS A 102 13.44 -2.14 -6.59
C LYS A 102 14.50 -2.17 -5.50
N LEU A 103 15.78 -2.17 -5.90
CA LEU A 103 16.91 -2.21 -4.98
C LEU A 103 16.98 -0.95 -4.10
N ARG A 104 17.77 -1.03 -3.03
CA ARG A 104 18.07 0.11 -2.13
C ARG A 104 18.71 1.28 -2.90
N GLN A 105 18.72 2.46 -2.29
CA GLN A 105 19.36 3.69 -2.80
C GLN A 105 18.80 4.17 -4.16
N TYR A 106 17.49 4.01 -4.37
CA TYR A 106 16.81 4.29 -5.65
C TYR A 106 16.02 5.60 -5.65
N TRP A 107 15.26 5.87 -4.58
CA TRP A 107 14.50 7.09 -4.33
C TRP A 107 15.30 8.06 -3.46
N HIS A 108 15.12 9.36 -3.69
CA HIS A 108 15.64 10.41 -2.82
C HIS A 108 14.70 10.67 -1.64
N ILE A 109 15.26 10.67 -0.43
CA ILE A 109 14.58 11.13 0.80
C ILE A 109 14.88 12.62 0.98
N SER A 110 15.82 13.00 1.83
CA SER A 110 16.18 14.41 2.09
C SER A 110 17.68 14.57 2.33
N GLY A 111 18.18 15.81 2.23
CA GLY A 111 19.59 16.11 2.54
C GLY A 111 20.62 15.35 1.70
N GLY A 112 20.25 14.87 0.51
CA GLY A 112 21.09 14.02 -0.33
C GLY A 112 21.01 12.52 -0.01
N VAL A 113 20.36 12.13 1.08
CA VAL A 113 20.16 10.73 1.47
C VAL A 113 19.15 10.05 0.53
N ARG A 114 19.43 8.79 0.18
CA ARG A 114 18.50 7.90 -0.52
C ARG A 114 17.99 6.82 0.41
N ASP A 115 16.87 6.20 0.02
CA ASP A 115 16.20 5.17 0.79
C ASP A 115 17.07 3.90 1.00
N GLN A 116 16.90 3.20 2.11
CA GLN A 116 17.54 1.90 2.38
C GLN A 116 16.57 0.73 2.23
N ILE A 117 15.72 0.79 1.20
CA ILE A 117 14.40 0.16 1.22
C ILE A 117 14.23 -0.67 -0.07
N GLU A 118 14.39 -1.99 0.02
CA GLU A 118 14.37 -2.94 -1.12
C GLU A 118 13.00 -3.64 -1.31
N HIS A 119 12.34 -3.49 -2.47
CA HIS A 119 11.11 -4.23 -2.80
C HIS A 119 11.41 -5.54 -3.54
N TYR A 120 10.48 -6.49 -3.46
CA TYR A 120 10.25 -7.47 -4.52
C TYR A 120 8.76 -7.60 -4.85
N ASN A 121 8.39 -7.28 -6.09
CA ASN A 121 6.99 -7.17 -6.49
C ASN A 121 6.61 -8.20 -7.56
N VAL A 122 5.47 -8.85 -7.33
CA VAL A 122 4.94 -9.94 -8.15
C VAL A 122 3.59 -9.53 -8.73
N ASN A 123 3.37 -9.79 -10.02
CA ASN A 123 2.09 -9.52 -10.66
C ASN A 123 1.02 -10.55 -10.21
N ARG A 124 -0.27 -10.25 -10.43
CA ARG A 124 -1.36 -11.21 -10.17
C ARG A 124 -1.23 -12.44 -11.07
N ASP A 125 -0.78 -12.22 -12.30
CA ASP A 125 -0.24 -13.24 -13.18
C ASP A 125 1.23 -13.50 -12.79
N VAL A 126 1.46 -14.54 -11.99
CA VAL A 126 2.79 -14.93 -11.49
C VAL A 126 3.68 -15.60 -12.55
N GLU A 127 3.17 -15.80 -13.77
CA GLU A 127 3.92 -16.42 -14.88
C GLU A 127 4.36 -15.37 -15.93
N LYS A 128 3.78 -14.16 -15.86
CA LYS A 128 4.07 -13.00 -16.73
C LYS A 128 5.56 -12.63 -16.83
N ARG A 129 6.32 -12.84 -15.75
CA ARG A 129 7.77 -12.57 -15.68
C ARG A 129 8.47 -13.73 -14.99
N GLU A 130 9.67 -14.07 -15.44
CA GLU A 130 10.52 -15.03 -14.72
C GLU A 130 10.94 -14.48 -13.35
N HIS A 131 10.83 -15.32 -12.32
CA HIS A 131 11.19 -15.02 -10.94
C HIS A 131 12.53 -15.69 -10.54
N PRO A 132 13.26 -15.16 -9.53
CA PRO A 132 14.49 -15.79 -9.03
C PRO A 132 14.29 -17.27 -8.69
N PRO A 133 15.25 -18.17 -8.94
CA PRO A 133 15.09 -19.62 -8.73
C PRO A 133 14.62 -20.00 -7.33
N ALA A 134 15.05 -19.28 -6.28
CA ALA A 134 14.61 -19.50 -4.91
C ALA A 134 13.10 -19.24 -4.70
N LEU A 135 12.49 -18.34 -5.47
CA LEU A 135 11.07 -17.98 -5.34
C LEU A 135 10.15 -18.86 -6.21
N GLN A 136 10.67 -19.43 -7.31
CA GLN A 136 9.89 -20.24 -8.27
C GLN A 136 9.04 -21.36 -7.62
N PRO A 137 9.52 -22.12 -6.60
CA PRO A 137 8.72 -23.15 -5.93
C PRO A 137 7.46 -22.63 -5.23
N PHE A 138 7.43 -21.33 -4.89
CA PHE A 138 6.38 -20.70 -4.09
C PHE A 138 5.36 -19.91 -4.92
N LEU A 139 5.57 -19.75 -6.23
CA LEU A 139 4.62 -19.05 -7.12
C LEU A 139 3.17 -19.57 -7.01
N PRO A 140 2.89 -20.88 -6.84
CA PRO A 140 1.52 -21.36 -6.61
C PRO A 140 0.92 -20.89 -5.28
N GLU A 141 1.72 -20.72 -4.23
CA GLU A 141 1.27 -20.15 -2.94
C GLU A 141 1.01 -18.65 -3.08
N ILE A 142 1.92 -17.91 -3.73
CA ILE A 142 1.79 -16.48 -4.02
C ILE A 142 0.54 -16.20 -4.87
N ALA A 143 0.28 -16.98 -5.92
CA ALA A 143 -0.91 -16.85 -6.76
C ALA A 143 -2.22 -17.07 -5.99
N ARG A 144 -2.27 -18.10 -5.12
CA ARG A 144 -3.44 -18.34 -4.25
C ARG A 144 -3.64 -17.21 -3.26
N PHE A 145 -2.56 -16.68 -2.68
CA PHE A 145 -2.62 -15.56 -1.75
C PHE A 145 -3.05 -14.26 -2.43
N ALA A 146 -2.55 -13.97 -3.62
CA ALA A 146 -2.99 -12.85 -4.45
C ALA A 146 -4.48 -12.95 -4.77
N ARG A 147 -4.97 -14.15 -5.14
CA ARG A 147 -6.40 -14.40 -5.39
C ARG A 147 -7.25 -14.25 -4.13
N PHE A 148 -6.79 -14.74 -2.97
CA PHE A 148 -7.45 -14.53 -1.68
C PHE A 148 -7.61 -13.04 -1.35
N ASN A 149 -6.53 -12.27 -1.43
CA ASN A 149 -6.57 -10.83 -1.15
C ASN A 149 -7.52 -10.09 -2.11
N HIS A 150 -7.60 -10.51 -3.37
CA HIS A 150 -8.48 -9.91 -4.36
C HIS A 150 -9.97 -10.27 -4.16
N GLU A 151 -10.30 -11.56 -4.17
CA GLU A 151 -11.68 -12.04 -4.23
C GLU A 151 -12.37 -12.08 -2.87
N ARG A 152 -11.60 -12.26 -1.78
CA ARG A 152 -12.14 -12.41 -0.41
C ARG A 152 -12.06 -11.12 0.37
N VAL A 153 -10.95 -10.40 0.27
CA VAL A 153 -10.73 -9.13 1.00
C VAL A 153 -11.16 -7.93 0.15
N LEU A 154 -10.45 -7.63 -0.93
CA LEU A 154 -10.72 -6.44 -1.76
C LEU A 154 -12.17 -6.38 -2.23
N HIS A 155 -12.69 -7.42 -2.89
CA HIS A 155 -14.07 -7.40 -3.40
C HIS A 155 -15.12 -7.23 -2.30
N ALA A 156 -14.89 -7.73 -1.08
CA ALA A 156 -15.78 -7.47 0.06
C ALA A 156 -15.73 -5.98 0.48
N LEU A 157 -14.53 -5.41 0.58
CA LEU A 157 -14.34 -4.00 0.91
C LEU A 157 -14.92 -3.06 -0.16
N LEU A 158 -14.72 -3.37 -1.45
CA LEU A 158 -15.27 -2.61 -2.58
C LEU A 158 -16.81 -2.54 -2.53
N ARG A 159 -17.49 -3.65 -2.23
CA ARG A 159 -18.94 -3.68 -2.03
C ARG A 159 -19.38 -2.80 -0.86
N LEU A 160 -18.66 -2.83 0.25
CA LEU A 160 -18.94 -1.99 1.42
C LEU A 160 -18.69 -0.50 1.14
N PHE A 161 -17.66 -0.14 0.36
CA PHE A 161 -17.41 1.24 -0.08
C PHE A 161 -18.49 1.76 -1.04
N ALA A 162 -18.89 0.97 -2.05
CA ALA A 162 -20.00 1.32 -2.92
C ALA A 162 -21.28 1.55 -2.10
N ARG A 163 -21.60 0.62 -1.19
CA ARG A 163 -22.76 0.73 -0.30
C ARG A 163 -22.70 1.94 0.64
N GLY A 164 -21.52 2.28 1.16
CA GLY A 164 -21.31 3.47 2.00
C GLY A 164 -21.56 4.80 1.27
N MET A 165 -21.35 4.82 -0.06
CA MET A 165 -21.71 5.92 -0.97
C MET A 165 -23.17 5.87 -1.45
N GLY A 166 -23.91 4.78 -1.22
CA GLY A 166 -25.25 4.57 -1.78
C GLY A 166 -25.26 4.11 -3.24
N LEU A 167 -24.12 3.61 -3.74
CA LEU A 167 -23.98 3.01 -5.07
C LEU A 167 -24.35 1.51 -5.05
N PRO A 168 -24.67 0.89 -6.20
CA PRO A 168 -24.81 -0.56 -6.33
C PRO A 168 -23.56 -1.30 -5.85
N GLU A 169 -23.71 -2.41 -5.11
CA GLU A 169 -22.58 -3.09 -4.44
C GLU A 169 -21.46 -3.50 -5.42
N GLU A 170 -21.79 -3.93 -6.65
CA GLU A 170 -20.78 -4.34 -7.64
C GLU A 170 -20.08 -3.19 -8.37
N THR A 171 -20.50 -1.92 -8.21
CA THR A 171 -19.99 -0.78 -9.01
C THR A 171 -18.46 -0.67 -9.01
N PHE A 172 -17.80 -0.86 -7.86
CA PHE A 172 -16.35 -0.89 -7.82
C PHE A 172 -15.77 -2.26 -8.20
N VAL A 173 -16.47 -3.36 -7.92
CA VAL A 173 -15.99 -4.73 -8.25
C VAL A 173 -15.85 -4.91 -9.76
N ASP A 174 -16.79 -4.40 -10.55
CA ASP A 174 -16.77 -4.45 -12.02
C ASP A 174 -15.56 -3.72 -12.65
N MET A 175 -14.92 -2.82 -11.89
CA MET A 175 -13.71 -2.08 -12.25
C MET A 175 -12.42 -2.74 -11.74
N HIS A 176 -12.49 -3.87 -11.03
CA HIS A 176 -11.36 -4.57 -10.43
C HIS A 176 -11.46 -6.08 -10.71
N LYS A 177 -11.15 -6.47 -11.96
CA LYS A 177 -11.14 -7.88 -12.36
C LYS A 177 -9.79 -8.50 -12.01
N PHE A 178 -9.78 -9.75 -11.55
CA PHE A 178 -8.53 -10.42 -11.16
C PHE A 178 -7.58 -10.55 -12.35
N ASP A 179 -8.10 -10.98 -13.49
CA ASP A 179 -7.32 -11.30 -14.70
C ASP A 179 -7.05 -10.07 -15.60
N ALA A 180 -7.41 -8.85 -15.16
CA ALA A 180 -7.08 -7.63 -15.88
C ALA A 180 -5.59 -7.25 -15.72
N VAL A 181 -5.08 -6.40 -16.61
CA VAL A 181 -3.74 -5.83 -16.46
C VAL A 181 -3.71 -4.90 -15.23
N GLY A 182 -2.78 -5.16 -14.31
CA GLY A 182 -2.60 -4.42 -13.06
C GLY A 182 -1.30 -4.82 -12.35
N GLU A 183 -1.04 -4.28 -11.15
CA GLU A 183 0.17 -4.54 -10.36
C GLU A 183 -0.15 -4.76 -8.87
N THR A 184 0.71 -5.52 -8.20
CA THR A 184 0.67 -5.84 -6.77
C THR A 184 2.12 -5.92 -6.26
N SER A 185 2.41 -5.71 -4.97
CA SER A 185 3.77 -5.39 -4.49
C SER A 185 4.02 -5.77 -3.02
N GLY A 186 5.27 -6.05 -2.64
CA GLY A 186 5.72 -6.51 -1.32
C GLY A 186 7.15 -6.06 -0.91
N ASN A 187 7.39 -6.02 0.40
CA ASN A 187 8.37 -5.16 1.11
C ASN A 187 9.00 -5.95 2.30
N TYR A 188 10.05 -5.60 3.04
CA TYR A 188 11.22 -4.69 3.00
C TYR A 188 12.22 -5.27 4.03
N PRO A 189 13.54 -5.30 3.76
CA PRO A 189 14.50 -5.25 4.87
C PRO A 189 15.46 -4.06 4.74
N ARG A 190 15.54 -3.26 5.80
CA ARG A 190 16.37 -2.06 5.91
C ARG A 190 17.58 -2.28 6.83
N GLU A 191 18.72 -1.71 6.45
CA GLU A 191 19.89 -1.46 7.30
C GLU A 191 20.01 0.03 7.68
N ASP A 192 20.92 0.35 8.60
CA ASP A 192 21.11 1.70 9.14
C ASP A 192 21.32 2.77 8.04
N GLY A 193 20.78 3.95 8.30
CA GLY A 193 20.86 5.11 7.41
C GLY A 193 21.17 6.38 8.18
N ASP A 194 21.39 7.49 7.48
CA ASP A 194 21.67 8.78 8.10
C ASP A 194 20.38 9.41 8.66
N GLU A 195 20.05 9.03 9.90
CA GLU A 195 18.81 9.42 10.58
C GLU A 195 18.73 10.93 10.84
N GLU A 196 19.86 11.60 11.07
CA GLU A 196 19.91 13.05 11.33
C GLU A 196 19.52 13.84 10.07
N LYS A 197 20.14 13.52 8.92
CA LYS A 197 19.82 14.17 7.63
C LYS A 197 18.41 13.86 7.11
N THR A 198 17.81 12.78 7.60
CA THR A 198 16.44 12.37 7.26
C THR A 198 15.39 12.75 8.30
N LYS A 199 15.78 13.29 9.46
CA LYS A 199 14.89 13.50 10.62
C LYS A 199 14.12 12.22 10.97
N SER A 200 14.80 11.08 10.88
CA SER A 200 14.22 9.74 11.05
C SER A 200 13.10 9.37 10.06
N VAL A 201 12.91 10.10 8.96
CA VAL A 201 11.95 9.76 7.89
C VAL A 201 12.58 8.73 6.95
N TRP A 202 11.97 7.57 6.85
CA TRP A 202 12.45 6.44 6.06
C TRP A 202 11.79 6.40 4.67
N LEU A 203 10.48 6.67 4.61
CA LEU A 203 9.72 6.92 3.38
C LEU A 203 8.88 8.18 3.61
N LYS A 204 8.87 9.12 2.66
CA LYS A 204 8.19 10.42 2.79
C LYS A 204 6.67 10.31 2.94
N GLY A 205 6.05 11.42 3.35
CA GLY A 205 4.60 11.59 3.28
C GLY A 205 4.08 11.48 1.85
N HIS A 206 3.29 10.45 1.58
CA HIS A 206 2.68 10.18 0.28
C HIS A 206 1.29 9.55 0.45
N THR A 207 0.52 9.54 -0.63
CA THR A 207 -0.68 8.71 -0.80
C THR A 207 -0.33 7.50 -1.66
N ASP A 208 -1.11 6.42 -1.54
CA ASP A 208 -0.98 5.28 -2.43
C ASP A 208 -1.64 5.57 -3.79
N ILE A 209 -1.06 5.07 -4.87
CA ILE A 209 -1.47 5.35 -6.24
C ILE A 209 -2.84 4.73 -6.59
N GLY A 210 -3.11 3.55 -6.04
CA GLY A 210 -4.22 2.68 -6.43
C GLY A 210 -5.56 3.04 -5.76
N THR A 211 -6.46 2.07 -5.71
CA THR A 211 -7.77 2.17 -5.07
C THR A 211 -7.68 1.91 -3.57
N VAL A 212 -7.06 0.79 -3.20
CA VAL A 212 -6.97 0.30 -1.82
C VAL A 212 -5.62 -0.36 -1.62
N THR A 213 -5.00 -0.18 -0.46
CA THR A 213 -3.85 -0.97 -0.03
C THR A 213 -4.28 -1.91 1.09
N ILE A 214 -3.95 -3.19 0.95
CA ILE A 214 -4.12 -4.21 2.00
C ILE A 214 -2.74 -4.53 2.58
N LEU A 215 -2.43 -3.98 3.75
CA LEU A 215 -1.16 -4.18 4.46
C LEU A 215 -1.37 -5.27 5.52
N TRP A 216 -0.67 -6.41 5.40
CA TRP A 216 -0.70 -7.48 6.40
C TRP A 216 0.10 -7.05 7.63
N SER A 217 -0.59 -6.91 8.77
CA SER A 217 -0.04 -6.24 9.94
C SER A 217 1.10 -7.04 10.57
N GLN A 218 2.15 -6.32 10.96
CA GLN A 218 3.35 -6.88 11.58
C GLN A 218 3.83 -5.98 12.74
N PRO A 219 4.64 -6.48 13.69
CA PRO A 219 4.82 -5.80 14.99
C PRO A 219 5.76 -4.58 15.01
N VAL A 220 6.64 -4.39 14.02
CA VAL A 220 7.59 -3.27 14.00
C VAL A 220 6.87 -1.97 13.66
N SER A 221 6.73 -1.11 14.66
CA SER A 221 6.01 0.15 14.62
C SER A 221 6.85 1.19 13.87
N ALA A 222 6.48 1.47 12.62
CA ALA A 222 7.18 2.42 11.75
C ALA A 222 6.24 3.24 10.86
N LEU A 223 4.98 2.82 10.72
CA LEU A 223 3.97 3.48 9.90
C LEU A 223 3.32 4.62 10.70
N GLN A 224 3.29 5.82 10.11
CA GLN A 224 2.53 6.95 10.62
C GLN A 224 1.58 7.49 9.55
N ILE A 225 0.39 7.93 9.99
CA ILE A 225 -0.57 8.66 9.14
C ILE A 225 -0.62 10.13 9.57
N LEU A 226 -0.90 11.03 8.63
CA LEU A 226 -1.15 12.44 8.90
C LEU A 226 -2.64 12.62 9.20
N ALA A 227 -2.98 12.88 10.46
CA ALA A 227 -4.35 13.12 10.89
C ALA A 227 -4.86 14.50 10.43
N LYS A 228 -6.19 14.70 10.50
CA LYS A 228 -6.87 15.94 10.06
C LYS A 228 -6.40 17.22 10.78
N ASP A 229 -5.89 17.08 11.99
CA ASP A 229 -5.30 18.16 12.80
C ASP A 229 -3.86 18.52 12.38
N GLY A 230 -3.30 17.81 11.39
CA GLY A 230 -1.93 18.00 10.90
C GLY A 230 -0.87 17.28 11.73
N THR A 231 -1.26 16.40 12.67
CA THR A 231 -0.32 15.62 13.49
C THR A 231 -0.01 14.24 12.88
N TRP A 232 1.21 13.76 13.08
CA TRP A 232 1.62 12.42 12.66
C TRP A 232 1.35 11.40 13.78
N ARG A 233 0.43 10.46 13.54
CA ARG A 233 0.07 9.41 14.51
C ARG A 233 0.50 8.03 14.06
N TRP A 234 0.90 7.19 15.00
CA TRP A 234 1.41 5.84 14.76
C TRP A 234 0.29 4.82 14.58
N VAL A 235 0.45 3.91 13.61
CA VAL A 235 -0.50 2.81 13.40
C VAL A 235 -0.10 1.61 14.28
N ARG A 236 -1.03 1.13 15.09
CA ARG A 236 -0.83 -0.03 15.98
C ARG A 236 -0.79 -1.34 15.18
N HIS A 237 0.06 -2.28 15.60
CA HIS A 237 -0.01 -3.66 15.12
C HIS A 237 -1.32 -4.35 15.55
N VAL A 238 -1.91 -5.12 14.65
CA VAL A 238 -3.09 -5.95 14.89
C VAL A 238 -2.72 -7.41 14.60
N PRO A 239 -2.64 -8.29 15.61
CA PRO A 239 -2.29 -9.70 15.42
C PRO A 239 -3.25 -10.42 14.46
N ASN A 240 -2.70 -11.09 13.44
CA ASN A 240 -3.46 -11.68 12.32
C ASN A 240 -4.50 -10.71 11.71
N GLY A 241 -4.16 -9.42 11.64
CA GLY A 241 -5.00 -8.38 11.08
C GLY A 241 -4.38 -7.70 9.87
N LEU A 242 -5.21 -6.95 9.16
CA LEU A 242 -4.82 -6.12 8.04
C LEU A 242 -4.98 -4.64 8.42
N VAL A 243 -4.12 -3.78 7.91
CA VAL A 243 -4.32 -2.33 7.87
C VAL A 243 -4.76 -1.99 6.44
N ILE A 244 -5.88 -1.30 6.31
CA ILE A 244 -6.47 -0.93 5.03
C ILE A 244 -6.45 0.59 4.90
N ASN A 245 -6.10 1.10 3.72
CA ASN A 245 -6.27 2.52 3.37
C ASN A 245 -6.72 2.73 1.92
N ALA A 246 -7.32 3.89 1.67
CA ALA A 246 -7.57 4.36 0.30
C ALA A 246 -6.28 4.86 -0.34
N GLY A 247 -6.20 4.67 -1.66
CA GLY A 247 -5.29 5.41 -2.53
C GLY A 247 -6.03 6.41 -3.42
N ASP A 248 -5.26 7.11 -4.24
CA ASP A 248 -5.69 8.19 -5.12
C ASP A 248 -6.83 7.76 -6.05
N ALA A 249 -6.80 6.55 -6.62
CA ALA A 249 -7.84 6.09 -7.55
C ALA A 249 -9.23 5.97 -6.88
N LEU A 250 -9.29 5.59 -5.60
CA LEU A 250 -10.57 5.58 -4.86
C LEU A 250 -11.00 7.00 -4.50
N GLU A 251 -10.08 7.90 -4.19
CA GLU A 251 -10.42 9.31 -4.00
C GLU A 251 -10.97 9.93 -5.30
N PHE A 252 -10.39 9.58 -6.44
CA PHE A 252 -10.78 10.10 -7.75
C PHE A 252 -12.17 9.60 -8.14
N LEU A 253 -12.38 8.28 -8.12
CA LEU A 253 -13.67 7.65 -8.42
C LEU A 253 -14.76 8.02 -7.41
N SER A 254 -14.42 8.25 -6.14
CA SER A 254 -15.39 8.65 -5.12
C SER A 254 -15.66 10.17 -5.07
N GLY A 255 -15.04 10.97 -5.94
CA GLY A 255 -15.19 12.43 -5.94
C GLY A 255 -14.72 13.07 -4.62
N GLY A 256 -13.69 12.51 -3.98
CA GLY A 256 -13.16 12.97 -2.70
C GLY A 256 -13.95 12.53 -1.46
N PHE A 257 -14.95 11.65 -1.62
CA PHE A 257 -15.74 11.13 -0.50
C PHE A 257 -14.94 10.17 0.41
N TYR A 258 -14.06 9.36 -0.19
CA TYR A 258 -13.05 8.56 0.50
C TYR A 258 -11.67 9.13 0.20
N LYS A 259 -11.03 9.78 1.17
CA LYS A 259 -9.76 10.47 0.94
C LYS A 259 -8.57 9.52 1.02
N ALA A 260 -7.63 9.70 0.10
CA ALA A 260 -6.32 9.07 0.17
C ALA A 260 -5.53 9.75 1.28
N THR A 261 -5.27 9.04 2.38
CA THR A 261 -4.59 9.63 3.55
C THR A 261 -3.08 9.57 3.38
N ILE A 262 -2.48 10.75 3.57
CA ILE A 262 -1.02 10.92 3.56
C ILE A 262 -0.42 10.12 4.71
N HIS A 263 0.48 9.21 4.38
CA HIS A 263 1.17 8.36 5.35
C HIS A 263 2.66 8.29 5.02
N ARG A 264 3.46 7.88 6.01
CA ARG A 264 4.92 7.83 5.92
C ARG A 264 5.48 6.66 6.71
N VAL A 265 6.73 6.29 6.44
CA VAL A 265 7.50 5.36 7.27
C VAL A 265 8.60 6.13 7.98
N VAL A 266 8.76 5.93 9.29
CA VAL A 266 9.79 6.54 10.12
C VAL A 266 10.62 5.47 10.84
N GLN A 267 11.72 5.89 11.48
CA GLN A 267 12.49 5.03 12.36
C GLN A 267 11.60 4.41 13.45
N PRO A 268 11.70 3.09 13.70
CA PRO A 268 11.03 2.45 14.82
C PRO A 268 11.40 3.04 16.18
N PRO A 269 10.55 2.83 17.21
CA PRO A 269 10.91 3.11 18.60
C PRO A 269 12.19 2.39 19.02
N GLU A 270 12.82 2.88 20.09
CA GLU A 270 14.16 2.46 20.51
C GLU A 270 14.33 0.95 20.69
N ASP A 271 13.32 0.28 21.24
CA ASP A 271 13.28 -1.17 21.45
C ASP A 271 13.16 -1.99 20.15
N GLN A 272 12.80 -1.35 19.04
CA GLN A 272 12.65 -1.96 17.72
C GLN A 272 13.67 -1.46 16.68
N ARG A 273 14.55 -0.51 16.99
CA ARG A 273 15.50 0.08 16.00
C ARG A 273 16.40 -0.94 15.30
N LYS A 274 16.75 -2.05 15.97
CA LYS A 274 17.60 -3.13 15.43
C LYS A 274 16.80 -4.25 14.74
N GLN A 275 15.49 -4.10 14.61
CA GLN A 275 14.61 -5.12 14.07
C GLN A 275 14.32 -4.89 12.59
N THR A 276 14.44 -5.94 11.80
CA THR A 276 14.02 -5.93 10.39
C THR A 276 12.50 -5.78 10.30
N ARG A 277 12.02 -4.90 9.42
CA ARG A 277 10.58 -4.70 9.16
C ARG A 277 10.15 -5.26 7.80
N LEU A 278 10.03 -6.58 7.70
CA LEU A 278 9.37 -7.23 6.57
C LEU A 278 7.90 -6.80 6.52
N GLY A 279 7.36 -6.53 5.32
CA GLY A 279 6.01 -6.01 5.17
C GLY A 279 5.32 -6.63 3.96
N LEU A 280 4.25 -7.38 4.21
CA LEU A 280 3.49 -8.03 3.17
C LEU A 280 2.31 -7.14 2.78
N PHE A 281 2.22 -6.77 1.50
CA PHE A 281 1.21 -5.86 0.98
C PHE A 281 0.47 -6.51 -0.19
N TYR A 282 -0.76 -6.07 -0.42
CA TYR A 282 -1.50 -6.28 -1.66
C TYR A 282 -2.08 -4.93 -2.06
N PHE A 283 -1.40 -4.26 -3.00
CA PHE A 283 -1.85 -3.00 -3.57
C PHE A 283 -2.88 -3.28 -4.67
N CYS A 284 -4.02 -2.61 -4.60
CA CYS A 284 -5.13 -2.77 -5.53
C CYS A 284 -5.24 -1.52 -6.41
N SER A 285 -5.33 -1.69 -7.72
CA SER A 285 -5.75 -0.64 -8.66
C SER A 285 -6.97 -1.13 -9.44
N THR A 286 -7.72 -0.22 -10.06
CA THR A 286 -8.71 -0.61 -11.07
C THR A 286 -8.03 -1.26 -12.28
N ASP A 287 -8.82 -1.86 -13.17
CA ASP A 287 -8.37 -2.25 -14.50
C ASP A 287 -7.74 -1.03 -15.23
N ASP A 288 -6.64 -1.26 -15.96
CA ASP A 288 -5.78 -0.22 -16.56
C ASP A 288 -6.52 0.81 -17.45
N ASN A 289 -7.61 0.39 -18.10
CA ASN A 289 -8.42 1.18 -19.01
C ASN A 289 -9.53 2.01 -18.32
N VAL A 290 -9.79 1.78 -17.02
CA VAL A 290 -10.79 2.55 -16.28
C VAL A 290 -10.34 4.00 -16.18
N ARG A 291 -11.24 4.92 -16.55
CA ARG A 291 -11.02 6.36 -16.39
C ARG A 291 -11.37 6.76 -14.97
N LEU A 292 -10.49 7.52 -14.31
CA LEU A 292 -10.63 7.89 -12.90
C LEU A 292 -11.52 9.14 -12.74
N GLU A 293 -12.74 9.07 -13.26
CA GLU A 293 -13.77 10.12 -13.14
C GLU A 293 -14.64 9.91 -11.89
N PRO A 294 -15.06 10.98 -11.19
CA PRO A 294 -16.01 10.87 -10.09
C PRO A 294 -17.32 10.17 -10.51
N LEU A 295 -17.66 9.08 -9.83
CA LEU A 295 -18.89 8.31 -10.06
C LEU A 295 -20.15 9.00 -9.48
N VAL A 296 -19.94 10.02 -8.66
CA VAL A 296 -20.97 10.93 -8.14
C VAL A 296 -20.48 12.34 -8.38
N ALA A 297 -21.35 13.19 -8.94
CA ALA A 297 -21.01 14.57 -9.29
C ALA A 297 -20.48 15.36 -8.07
N ASN A 298 -19.29 15.93 -8.22
CA ASN A 298 -18.67 16.84 -7.28
C ASN A 298 -17.96 17.96 -8.06
N PRO A 299 -18.61 19.12 -8.25
CA PRO A 299 -18.06 20.23 -9.04
C PRO A 299 -16.80 20.89 -8.49
N GLU A 300 -16.39 20.61 -7.25
CA GLU A 300 -15.06 21.00 -6.75
C GLU A 300 -13.99 19.99 -7.13
N TYR A 301 -14.35 18.71 -7.13
CA TYR A 301 -13.42 17.61 -7.41
C TYR A 301 -13.18 17.41 -8.91
N GLU A 302 -14.23 17.56 -9.73
CA GLU A 302 -14.15 17.52 -11.20
C GLU A 302 -13.11 18.51 -11.75
N LYS A 303 -13.01 19.70 -11.15
CA LYS A 303 -12.01 20.74 -11.49
C LYS A 303 -10.55 20.33 -11.25
N ARG A 304 -10.28 19.19 -10.60
CA ARG A 304 -8.91 18.64 -10.49
C ARG A 304 -8.41 18.05 -11.80
N PHE A 305 -9.30 17.83 -12.77
CA PHE A 305 -9.00 17.23 -14.07
C PHE A 305 -9.47 18.14 -15.20
N GLU A 306 -8.61 18.43 -16.16
CA GLU A 306 -9.06 18.93 -17.47
C GLU A 306 -9.63 17.77 -18.31
N VAL A 307 -8.94 16.62 -18.25
CA VAL A 307 -9.43 15.30 -18.66
C VAL A 307 -8.93 14.32 -17.61
N ALA A 308 -9.81 13.51 -17.02
CA ALA A 308 -9.40 12.51 -16.03
C ALA A 308 -8.55 11.41 -16.68
N PRO A 309 -7.41 11.02 -16.09
CA PRO A 309 -6.54 9.99 -16.65
C PRO A 309 -7.18 8.60 -16.57
N THR A 310 -6.69 7.65 -17.38
CA THR A 310 -6.91 6.23 -17.08
C THR A 310 -6.03 5.78 -15.91
N MET A 311 -6.39 4.68 -15.27
CA MET A 311 -5.58 4.07 -14.21
C MET A 311 -4.15 3.77 -14.68
N GLU A 312 -3.97 3.29 -15.91
CA GLU A 312 -2.65 3.07 -16.50
C GLU A 312 -1.84 4.38 -16.59
N GLN A 313 -2.45 5.44 -17.14
CA GLN A 313 -1.81 6.75 -17.29
C GLN A 313 -1.41 7.34 -15.93
N TRP A 314 -2.30 7.22 -14.95
CA TRP A 314 -2.07 7.67 -13.59
C TRP A 314 -0.91 6.90 -12.95
N ARG A 315 -1.03 5.57 -12.85
CA ARG A 315 -0.03 4.76 -12.12
C ARG A 315 1.35 4.81 -12.76
N LYS A 316 1.44 4.71 -14.09
CA LYS A 316 2.73 4.78 -14.79
C LYS A 316 3.30 6.20 -14.76
N GLY A 317 2.46 7.23 -14.67
CA GLY A 317 2.90 8.60 -14.43
C GLY A 317 3.56 8.74 -13.07
N VAL A 318 2.84 8.38 -11.99
CA VAL A 318 3.33 8.56 -10.61
C VAL A 318 4.55 7.69 -10.34
N THR A 319 4.53 6.40 -10.74
CA THR A 319 5.66 5.48 -10.58
C THR A 319 6.94 5.97 -11.26
N ARG A 320 6.85 6.62 -12.43
CA ARG A 320 8.04 7.16 -13.13
C ARG A 320 8.66 8.38 -12.44
N ALA A 321 7.83 9.22 -11.81
CA ALA A 321 8.25 10.46 -11.15
C ALA A 321 8.72 10.26 -9.70
N TYR A 322 8.12 9.28 -8.99
CA TYR A 322 8.26 9.13 -7.55
C TYR A 322 9.73 9.05 -7.08
N GLY A 323 10.07 9.90 -6.10
CA GLY A 323 11.40 9.94 -5.49
C GLY A 323 12.53 10.40 -6.41
N ARG A 324 12.24 10.97 -7.59
CA ARG A 324 13.24 11.29 -8.64
C ARG A 324 13.18 12.71 -9.17
N THR A 325 12.00 13.32 -9.23
CA THR A 325 11.88 14.71 -9.71
C THR A 325 12.54 15.69 -8.73
N LYS A 326 13.21 16.73 -9.25
CA LYS A 326 13.58 17.89 -8.43
C LYS A 326 12.31 18.68 -8.14
N LEU A 327 11.76 18.43 -6.96
CA LEU A 327 10.53 19.03 -6.47
C LEU A 327 10.62 20.57 -6.41
N ILE A 328 9.51 21.25 -6.74
CA ILE A 328 9.42 22.71 -6.73
C ILE A 328 8.78 23.15 -5.41
N LYS A 329 9.53 23.92 -4.62
CA LYS A 329 9.04 24.57 -3.40
C LYS A 329 8.24 25.82 -3.75
N GLN A 330 7.09 26.02 -3.09
CA GLN A 330 6.25 27.21 -3.29
C GLN A 330 5.62 27.79 -2.03
N ASP A 331 5.50 27.05 -0.92
CA ASP A 331 4.93 27.61 0.31
C ASP A 331 6.01 28.26 1.19
N GLU A 332 5.67 29.34 1.89
CA GLU A 332 6.60 30.07 2.78
C GLU A 332 7.13 29.18 3.93
N SER A 333 6.43 28.07 4.25
CA SER A 333 6.87 27.09 5.25
C SER A 333 7.82 26.03 4.70
N GLY A 334 7.92 25.88 3.38
CA GLY A 334 8.76 24.89 2.69
C GLY A 334 8.37 23.43 2.92
N ARG A 335 7.13 23.15 3.33
CA ARG A 335 6.64 21.83 3.75
C ARG A 335 5.92 21.06 2.64
N ILE A 336 5.40 21.75 1.63
CA ILE A 336 4.60 21.15 0.55
C ILE A 336 5.26 21.45 -0.79
N GLU A 337 5.75 20.40 -1.44
CA GLU A 337 6.31 20.49 -2.80
C GLU A 337 5.30 19.95 -3.83
N LYS A 338 5.34 20.40 -5.08
CA LYS A 338 4.33 20.05 -6.10
C LYS A 338 4.94 19.62 -7.44
N GLU A 339 4.23 18.73 -8.12
CA GLU A 339 4.52 18.27 -9.49
C GLU A 339 3.19 18.02 -10.23
N THR A 340 3.15 18.20 -11.56
CA THR A 340 1.98 17.81 -12.37
C THR A 340 2.27 16.50 -13.08
N ILE A 341 1.49 15.45 -12.77
CA ILE A 341 1.67 14.09 -13.28
C ILE A 341 0.39 13.68 -14.00
N ALA A 342 0.51 13.27 -15.27
CA ALA A 342 -0.63 12.89 -16.13
C ALA A 342 -1.80 13.92 -16.13
N GLY A 343 -1.46 15.22 -16.04
CA GLY A 343 -2.43 16.32 -15.97
C GLY A 343 -2.94 16.67 -14.56
N VAL A 344 -2.63 15.88 -13.54
CA VAL A 344 -3.09 16.08 -12.16
C VAL A 344 -2.00 16.72 -11.31
N LEU A 345 -2.35 17.73 -10.50
CA LEU A 345 -1.42 18.37 -9.56
C LEU A 345 -1.23 17.53 -8.30
N VAL A 346 -0.04 16.92 -8.18
CA VAL A 346 0.40 16.11 -7.03
C VAL A 346 1.08 16.99 -5.98
N ARG A 347 0.90 16.62 -4.70
CA ARG A 347 1.53 17.28 -3.55
C ARG A 347 2.37 16.27 -2.79
N HIS A 348 3.61 16.63 -2.49
CA HIS A 348 4.54 15.85 -1.70
C HIS A 348 4.73 16.49 -0.34
N PHE A 349 4.71 15.67 0.73
CA PHE A 349 4.74 16.14 2.11
C PHE A 349 6.03 15.65 2.78
N ASN A 350 6.86 16.59 3.26
CA ASN A 350 8.15 16.31 3.92
C ASN A 350 8.02 16.25 5.45
#